data_AF-A0A521KQF0-F1
#
_entry.id   AF-A0A521KQF0-F1
#
_cell.length_a   1.000
_cell.length_b   1.000
_cell.length_c   1.000
_cell.angle_alpha   90.00
_cell.angle_beta   90.00
_cell.angle_gamma   90.00
#
_symmetry.space_group_name_H-M   'P 1'
#
loop_
_entity.id
_entity.type
_entity.pdbx_description
1 polymer ?
#
loop_
_entity_poly.entity_id
_entity_poly.type
_entity_poly.pdbx_seq_one_letter_code
_entity_poly.pdbx_strand_id
1 'polypeptide(L)'
;MTAIRRLAGLGLALVVCAGLLTATAAPAAAQQAAPYTAYGVGLRAGAMIGANIGGRSCGPAVAVTATGTWLMYIAVSSPCSPRAGDVVSFTVDGQAAEQTVTWSEGGAPANAAAGIALTVAAPKPTVTTAAAPAAGGFTGSISPSGVSLASFTGTTAQLDTAGAAVKATSISATLGGKVLTFVVGAPSFVNTEFNTAFASGLQGTLVIVKT
;
A
#
# COMPACT_ATOMS: atom_id res chain seq x y z
N MET A 1 71.12 39.89 -41.65
CA MET A 1 71.95 38.81 -42.23
C MET A 1 71.27 37.48 -41.85
N THR A 2 71.06 36.43 -42.66
CA THR A 2 71.17 36.19 -44.13
C THR A 2 70.54 34.81 -44.43
N ALA A 3 69.74 34.52 -45.47
CA ALA A 3 68.90 35.37 -46.35
C ALA A 3 67.84 34.54 -47.14
N ILE A 4 66.74 35.20 -47.50
CA ILE A 4 65.79 34.98 -48.62
C ILE A 4 66.28 34.09 -49.79
N ARG A 5 65.41 33.17 -50.28
CA ARG A 5 65.33 32.46 -51.62
C ARG A 5 64.86 30.99 -51.41
N ARG A 6 64.01 30.31 -52.19
CA ARG A 6 63.30 30.52 -53.50
C ARG A 6 61.85 29.95 -53.39
N LEU A 7 60.77 30.51 -53.95
CA LEU A 7 60.38 30.79 -55.36
C LEU A 7 59.65 29.60 -56.05
N ALA A 8 58.39 29.85 -56.45
CA ALA A 8 57.56 29.20 -57.48
C ALA A 8 57.27 27.68 -57.43
N GLY A 9 55.98 27.37 -57.28
CA GLY A 9 55.39 26.05 -57.50
C GLY A 9 53.89 26.15 -57.81
N LEU A 10 53.52 27.00 -58.77
CA LEU A 10 52.12 27.23 -59.15
C LEU A 10 51.62 26.04 -60.02
N GLY A 11 51.01 25.05 -59.38
CA GLY A 11 50.48 23.84 -60.03
C GLY A 11 48.96 23.76 -59.95
N LEU A 12 48.26 24.29 -60.96
CA LEU A 12 46.80 24.28 -61.02
C LEU A 12 46.29 22.90 -61.47
N ALA A 13 45.82 22.08 -60.52
CA ALA A 13 45.19 20.78 -60.78
C ALA A 13 43.75 20.77 -60.23
N LEU A 14 42.86 21.47 -60.94
CA LEU A 14 41.43 21.52 -60.63
C LEU A 14 40.73 20.24 -61.14
N VAL A 15 40.91 19.13 -60.40
CA VAL A 15 40.20 17.87 -60.69
C VAL A 15 38.87 17.86 -59.95
N VAL A 16 37.79 17.77 -60.73
CA VAL A 16 36.40 17.76 -60.25
C VAL A 16 36.07 16.44 -59.57
N CYS A 17 36.11 16.42 -58.23
CA CYS A 17 35.55 15.34 -57.41
C CYS A 17 34.15 15.70 -56.85
N ALA A 18 33.24 16.09 -57.75
CA ALA A 18 31.86 16.49 -57.41
C ALA A 18 30.90 15.29 -57.24
N GLY A 19 31.30 14.22 -56.55
CA GLY A 19 30.59 12.93 -56.70
C GLY A 19 30.56 11.93 -55.52
N LEU A 20 31.09 12.22 -54.33
CA LEU A 20 31.10 11.24 -53.21
C LEU A 20 30.75 11.82 -51.83
N LEU A 21 30.03 12.96 -51.78
CA LEU A 21 29.35 13.44 -50.57
C LEU A 21 27.87 13.06 -50.55
N THR A 22 27.57 11.81 -50.94
CA THR A 22 26.35 11.15 -50.45
C THR A 22 26.57 10.84 -48.97
N ALA A 23 26.40 11.86 -48.14
CA ALA A 23 26.21 11.68 -46.72
C ALA A 23 24.92 10.90 -46.53
N THR A 24 25.03 9.56 -46.57
CA THR A 24 24.00 8.69 -46.04
C THR A 24 23.88 9.08 -44.57
N ALA A 25 22.81 9.82 -44.27
CA ALA A 25 22.35 9.96 -42.91
C ALA A 25 22.03 8.54 -42.45
N ALA A 26 23.01 7.91 -41.80
CA ALA A 26 22.80 6.64 -41.13
C ALA A 26 21.57 6.87 -40.25
N PRO A 27 20.48 6.09 -40.43
CA PRO A 27 19.28 6.28 -39.63
C PRO A 27 19.75 6.23 -38.18
N ALA A 28 19.54 7.31 -37.43
CA ALA A 28 20.07 7.45 -36.08
C ALA A 28 19.68 6.20 -35.32
N ALA A 29 20.65 5.31 -35.09
CA ALA A 29 20.39 3.96 -34.61
C ALA A 29 19.70 4.14 -33.27
N ALA A 30 18.41 3.79 -33.21
CA ALA A 30 17.50 4.28 -32.18
C ALA A 30 18.13 4.02 -30.82
N GLN A 31 18.67 5.08 -30.20
CA GLN A 31 19.63 4.93 -29.13
C GLN A 31 18.87 4.31 -27.96
N GLN A 32 19.13 3.03 -27.69
CA GLN A 32 18.26 2.24 -26.85
C GLN A 32 18.30 2.84 -25.44
N ALA A 33 17.20 3.47 -25.06
CA ALA A 33 17.01 4.15 -23.79
C ALA A 33 17.51 3.26 -22.65
N ALA A 34 18.48 3.77 -21.90
CA ALA A 34 19.11 3.01 -20.82
C ALA A 34 18.05 2.69 -19.75
N PRO A 35 17.94 1.44 -19.27
CA PRO A 35 16.96 1.09 -18.27
C PRO A 35 17.28 1.77 -16.93
N TYR A 36 16.24 2.18 -16.20
CA TYR A 36 16.41 2.58 -14.79
C TYR A 36 16.87 1.38 -13.97
N THR A 37 17.92 1.55 -13.17
CA THR A 37 18.53 0.47 -12.39
C THR A 37 18.12 0.60 -10.92
N ALA A 38 17.11 -0.15 -10.48
CA ALA A 38 16.69 -0.17 -9.09
C ALA A 38 17.43 -1.27 -8.33
N TYR A 39 17.97 -0.96 -7.16
CA TYR A 39 18.64 -1.94 -6.31
C TYR A 39 18.42 -1.62 -4.83
N GLY A 40 18.58 -2.63 -3.98
CA GLY A 40 18.35 -2.48 -2.54
C GLY A 40 18.98 -3.58 -1.70
N VAL A 41 18.85 -3.42 -0.38
CA VAL A 41 19.53 -4.23 0.64
C VAL A 41 18.62 -4.46 1.85
N GLY A 42 19.01 -5.37 2.75
CA GLY A 42 18.40 -5.55 4.08
C GLY A 42 17.16 -6.45 4.12
N LEU A 43 16.85 -7.16 3.03
CA LEU A 43 15.72 -8.09 2.96
C LEU A 43 16.14 -9.55 3.20
N ARG A 44 15.17 -10.41 3.54
CA ARG A 44 15.40 -11.85 3.68
C ARG A 44 15.75 -12.45 2.32
N ALA A 45 16.78 -13.29 2.28
CA ALA A 45 17.11 -14.09 1.10
C ALA A 45 15.88 -14.88 0.59
N GLY A 46 15.72 -14.94 -0.73
CA GLY A 46 14.60 -15.59 -1.40
C GLY A 46 13.27 -14.83 -1.39
N ALA A 47 13.18 -13.65 -0.75
CA ALA A 47 12.00 -12.79 -0.92
C ALA A 47 11.89 -12.27 -2.36
N MET A 48 10.68 -12.10 -2.88
CA MET A 48 10.42 -11.72 -4.27
C MET A 48 10.03 -10.24 -4.38
N ILE A 49 10.85 -9.46 -5.10
CA ILE A 49 10.67 -8.02 -5.27
C ILE A 49 10.00 -7.69 -6.59
N GLY A 50 8.77 -7.18 -6.54
CA GLY A 50 8.07 -6.63 -7.69
C GLY A 50 8.23 -5.11 -7.78
N ALA A 51 8.12 -4.56 -8.98
CA ALA A 51 8.04 -3.12 -9.23
C ALA A 51 6.82 -2.79 -10.09
N ASN A 52 6.12 -1.72 -9.74
CA ASN A 52 4.87 -1.30 -10.36
C ASN A 52 4.87 0.21 -10.61
N ILE A 53 4.21 0.63 -11.69
CA ILE A 53 3.92 2.05 -11.98
C ILE A 53 2.44 2.14 -12.36
N GLY A 54 1.71 3.07 -11.76
CA GLY A 54 0.27 3.22 -12.00
C GLY A 54 -0.55 1.94 -11.75
N GLY A 55 -0.10 1.08 -10.84
CA GLY A 55 -0.71 -0.23 -10.56
C GLY A 55 -0.42 -1.34 -11.59
N ARG A 56 0.46 -1.10 -12.57
CA ARG A 56 0.89 -2.12 -13.56
C ARG A 56 2.30 -2.61 -13.23
N SER A 57 2.50 -3.92 -13.27
CA SER A 57 3.82 -4.52 -13.08
C SER A 57 4.77 -4.15 -14.22
N CYS A 58 6.02 -3.81 -13.85
CA CYS A 58 7.10 -3.52 -14.79
C CYS A 58 7.86 -4.78 -15.26
N GLY A 59 7.53 -5.98 -14.77
CA GLY A 59 8.19 -7.22 -15.19
C GLY A 59 7.99 -8.38 -14.22
N PRO A 60 8.75 -9.48 -14.37
CA PRO A 60 8.82 -10.52 -13.35
C PRO A 60 9.45 -9.98 -12.07
N ALA A 61 9.02 -10.49 -10.92
CA ALA A 61 9.65 -10.18 -9.64
C ALA A 61 11.07 -10.79 -9.54
N VAL A 62 11.98 -10.11 -8.86
CA VAL A 62 13.38 -10.56 -8.68
C VAL A 62 13.59 -11.10 -7.27
N ALA A 63 14.27 -12.24 -7.15
CA ALA A 63 14.61 -12.83 -5.86
C ALA A 63 15.75 -12.07 -5.16
N VAL A 64 15.61 -11.82 -3.86
CA VAL A 64 16.67 -11.31 -2.98
C VAL A 64 17.75 -12.39 -2.81
N THR A 65 19.01 -11.99 -2.96
CA THR A 65 20.20 -12.86 -2.85
C THR A 65 20.44 -13.35 -1.40
N ALA A 66 21.34 -14.32 -1.24
CA ALA A 66 21.79 -14.79 0.08
C ALA A 66 22.37 -13.67 0.96
N THR A 67 22.93 -12.61 0.37
CA THR A 67 23.45 -11.42 1.08
C THR A 67 22.38 -10.37 1.38
N GLY A 68 21.10 -10.67 1.14
CA GLY A 68 19.99 -9.73 1.39
C GLY A 68 19.90 -8.57 0.40
N THR A 69 20.53 -8.69 -0.77
CA THR A 69 20.58 -7.66 -1.82
C THR A 69 19.72 -8.03 -3.02
N TRP A 70 19.24 -7.04 -3.77
CA TRP A 70 18.47 -7.25 -5.01
C TRP A 70 18.77 -6.15 -6.04
N LEU A 71 18.57 -6.48 -7.32
CA LEU A 71 18.86 -5.62 -8.47
C LEU A 71 17.86 -5.91 -9.58
N MET A 72 17.26 -4.87 -10.15
CA MET A 72 16.32 -4.98 -11.28
C MET A 72 16.47 -3.80 -12.25
N TYR A 73 16.08 -4.03 -13.50
CA TYR A 73 16.18 -3.06 -14.59
C TYR A 73 14.78 -2.77 -15.13
N ILE A 74 14.36 -1.50 -15.10
CA ILE A 74 13.06 -1.03 -15.56
C ILE A 74 13.26 -0.21 -16.84
N ALA A 75 13.18 -0.90 -17.99
CA ALA A 75 13.29 -0.30 -19.32
C ALA A 75 12.03 0.48 -19.72
N VAL A 76 12.16 1.45 -20.63
CA VAL A 76 11.02 2.16 -21.25
C VAL A 76 10.05 1.25 -22.00
N SER A 77 10.55 0.12 -22.50
CA SER A 77 9.78 -0.92 -23.20
C SER A 77 9.13 -1.94 -22.26
N SER A 78 9.21 -1.76 -20.94
CA SER A 78 8.58 -2.66 -19.97
C SER A 78 7.04 -2.58 -20.00
N PRO A 79 6.31 -3.62 -19.52
CA PRO A 79 4.85 -3.66 -19.56
C PRO A 79 4.14 -2.53 -18.79
N CYS A 80 4.83 -1.88 -17.84
CA CYS A 80 4.31 -0.71 -17.14
C CYS A 80 4.48 0.60 -17.94
N SER A 81 5.31 0.60 -19.00
CA SER A 81 5.56 1.73 -19.92
C SER A 81 5.94 3.04 -19.21
N PRO A 82 7.06 3.05 -18.45
CA PRO A 82 7.45 4.16 -17.60
C PRO A 82 7.76 5.43 -18.39
N ARG A 83 7.53 6.57 -17.76
CA ARG A 83 7.87 7.91 -18.24
C ARG A 83 8.72 8.63 -17.19
N ALA A 84 9.53 9.59 -17.63
CA ALA A 84 10.31 10.42 -16.73
C ALA A 84 9.39 11.14 -15.72
N GLY A 85 9.64 10.94 -14.42
CA GLY A 85 8.80 11.47 -13.35
C GLY A 85 7.76 10.51 -12.78
N ASP A 86 7.52 9.34 -13.40
CA ASP A 86 6.61 8.33 -12.85
C ASP A 86 7.09 7.80 -11.49
N VAL A 87 6.14 7.44 -10.62
CA VAL A 87 6.44 6.85 -9.31
C VAL A 87 6.46 5.33 -9.41
N VAL A 88 7.63 4.74 -9.16
CA VAL A 88 7.80 3.29 -8.97
C VAL A 88 7.44 2.93 -7.54
N SER A 89 6.44 2.06 -7.37
CA SER A 89 6.16 1.39 -6.10
C SER A 89 6.64 -0.05 -6.13
N PHE A 90 7.11 -0.54 -4.98
CA PHE A 90 7.64 -1.89 -4.86
C PHE A 90 6.70 -2.81 -4.10
N THR A 91 6.80 -4.11 -4.36
CA THR A 91 6.21 -5.16 -3.52
C THR A 91 7.28 -6.13 -3.05
N VAL A 92 7.11 -6.70 -1.86
CA VAL A 92 7.96 -7.77 -1.30
C VAL A 92 7.04 -8.94 -0.95
N ASP A 93 7.28 -10.11 -1.54
CA ASP A 93 6.42 -11.31 -1.40
C ASP A 93 4.92 -11.00 -1.68
N GLY A 94 4.67 -10.08 -2.63
CA GLY A 94 3.33 -9.62 -3.02
C GLY A 94 2.71 -8.54 -2.12
N GLN A 95 3.30 -8.23 -0.97
CA GLN A 95 2.85 -7.13 -0.09
C GLN A 95 3.44 -5.80 -0.54
N ALA A 96 2.70 -4.69 -0.39
CA ALA A 96 3.18 -3.37 -0.75
C ALA A 96 4.31 -2.90 0.20
N ALA A 97 5.39 -2.37 -0.37
CA ALA A 97 6.43 -1.68 0.38
C ALA A 97 6.06 -0.20 0.59
N GLU A 98 6.57 0.41 1.66
CA GLU A 98 6.31 1.82 2.00
C GLU A 98 7.11 2.78 1.10
N GLN A 99 8.27 2.34 0.60
CA GLN A 99 9.16 3.16 -0.21
C GLN A 99 8.74 3.18 -1.68
N THR A 100 8.95 4.35 -2.28
CA THR A 100 8.79 4.57 -3.71
C THR A 100 10.01 5.33 -4.24
N VAL A 101 10.24 5.28 -5.54
CA VAL A 101 11.28 6.09 -6.22
C VAL A 101 10.73 6.70 -7.50
N THR A 102 11.21 7.88 -7.87
CA THR A 102 10.90 8.49 -9.16
C THR A 102 11.72 7.82 -10.27
N TRP A 103 11.04 7.32 -11.30
CA TRP A 103 11.68 6.74 -12.48
C TRP A 103 12.34 7.83 -13.33
N SER A 104 13.54 7.54 -13.81
CA SER A 104 14.29 8.36 -14.77
C SER A 104 15.07 7.46 -15.74
N GLU A 105 15.17 7.87 -17.00
CA GLU A 105 15.87 7.11 -18.02
C GLU A 105 17.37 7.00 -17.71
N GLY A 106 17.92 5.78 -17.75
CA GLY A 106 19.29 5.48 -17.33
C GLY A 106 19.61 5.76 -15.86
N GLY A 107 18.61 6.12 -15.05
CA GLY A 107 18.80 6.55 -13.68
C GLY A 107 19.05 5.42 -12.68
N ALA A 108 19.34 5.81 -11.45
CA ALA A 108 19.51 4.95 -10.29
C ALA A 108 18.86 5.62 -9.05
N PRO A 109 18.67 4.90 -7.93
CA PRO A 109 18.20 5.50 -6.67
C PRO A 109 19.04 6.69 -6.25
N ALA A 110 18.40 7.70 -5.66
CA ALA A 110 19.05 8.95 -5.24
C ALA A 110 20.25 8.74 -4.28
N ASN A 111 20.27 7.64 -3.54
CA ASN A 111 21.44 7.18 -2.78
C ASN A 111 21.99 5.87 -3.38
N ALA A 112 22.80 6.02 -4.42
CA ALA A 112 23.46 4.92 -5.14
C ALA A 112 24.62 4.25 -4.38
N ALA A 113 24.81 4.55 -3.08
CA ALA A 113 25.67 3.79 -2.18
C ALA A 113 24.83 2.89 -1.23
N ALA A 114 23.76 3.41 -0.64
CA ALA A 114 22.95 2.68 0.33
C ALA A 114 21.86 1.79 -0.29
N GLY A 115 21.34 2.16 -1.46
CA GLY A 115 20.24 1.48 -2.13
C GLY A 115 18.88 1.71 -1.47
N ILE A 116 17.86 1.02 -1.98
CA ILE A 116 16.50 1.10 -1.47
C ILE A 116 16.31 0.05 -0.35
N ALA A 117 16.22 0.50 0.90
CA ALA A 117 15.77 -0.33 2.02
C ALA A 117 14.24 -0.40 1.99
N LEU A 118 13.68 -1.54 1.55
CA LEU A 118 12.23 -1.75 1.52
C LEU A 118 11.71 -2.23 2.87
N THR A 119 10.71 -1.55 3.41
CA THR A 119 9.88 -2.03 4.52
C THR A 119 8.51 -2.40 3.99
N VAL A 120 8.04 -3.60 4.33
CA VAL A 120 6.63 -3.95 4.18
C VAL A 120 5.92 -3.37 5.38
N ALA A 121 4.94 -2.50 5.14
CA ALA A 121 4.07 -2.03 6.22
C ALA A 121 3.45 -3.25 6.91
N ALA A 122 3.57 -3.36 8.23
CA ALA A 122 2.87 -4.39 8.99
C ALA A 122 1.39 -4.36 8.57
N PRO A 123 0.77 -5.50 8.23
CA PRO A 123 -0.55 -5.52 7.62
C PRO A 123 -1.50 -4.73 8.51
N LYS A 124 -1.93 -3.56 8.01
CA LYS A 124 -2.84 -2.67 8.74
C LYS A 124 -4.01 -3.55 9.18
N PRO A 125 -4.32 -3.61 10.49
CA PRO A 125 -5.31 -4.57 10.99
C PRO A 125 -6.60 -4.37 10.22
N THR A 126 -6.89 -5.30 9.31
CA THR A 126 -8.10 -5.28 8.53
C THR A 126 -9.22 -5.43 9.54
N VAL A 127 -10.01 -4.36 9.71
CA VAL A 127 -11.23 -4.43 10.49
C VAL A 127 -12.19 -5.27 9.67
N THR A 128 -12.05 -6.59 9.79
CA THR A 128 -13.02 -7.55 9.29
C THR A 128 -14.31 -7.24 10.01
N THR A 129 -15.18 -6.47 9.35
CA THR A 129 -16.57 -6.35 9.75
C THR A 129 -17.16 -7.76 9.66
N ALA A 130 -17.14 -8.46 10.79
CA ALA A 130 -17.81 -9.73 10.94
C ALA A 130 -19.24 -9.56 10.42
N ALA A 131 -19.71 -10.53 9.63
CA ALA A 131 -21.08 -10.51 9.12
C ALA A 131 -22.03 -10.24 10.30
N ALA A 132 -22.86 -9.20 10.18
CA ALA A 132 -23.61 -8.67 11.31
C ALA A 132 -24.37 -9.83 11.99
N PRO A 133 -24.05 -10.16 13.27
CA PRO A 133 -24.67 -11.30 13.93
C PRO A 133 -26.18 -11.03 13.98
N ALA A 134 -26.98 -11.99 13.47
CA ALA A 134 -28.42 -11.84 13.29
C ALA A 134 -29.05 -11.18 14.52
N ALA A 135 -29.69 -10.02 14.35
CA ALA A 135 -29.93 -9.10 15.46
C ALA A 135 -30.67 -9.79 16.62
N GLY A 136 -30.07 -9.73 17.82
CA GLY A 136 -30.77 -10.08 19.04
C GLY A 136 -31.95 -9.12 19.23
N GLY A 137 -33.12 -9.67 19.52
CA GLY A 137 -34.36 -8.90 19.64
C GLY A 137 -34.73 -8.64 21.10
N PHE A 138 -35.18 -7.42 21.40
CA PHE A 138 -35.98 -7.19 22.60
C PHE A 138 -37.41 -7.71 22.37
N THR A 139 -37.98 -8.29 23.42
CA THR A 139 -39.38 -8.74 23.47
C THR A 139 -40.09 -8.04 24.64
N GLY A 140 -41.27 -7.49 24.37
CA GLY A 140 -41.97 -6.56 25.26
C GLY A 140 -42.04 -5.14 24.67
N SER A 141 -42.81 -4.27 25.33
CA SER A 141 -42.95 -2.87 24.91
C SER A 141 -41.87 -2.01 25.55
N ILE A 142 -41.03 -1.37 24.73
CA ILE A 142 -40.04 -0.39 25.19
C ILE A 142 -40.64 1.00 25.05
N SER A 143 -40.75 1.72 26.16
CA SER A 143 -41.22 3.10 26.20
C SER A 143 -40.36 4.00 25.31
N PRO A 144 -40.91 5.06 24.69
CA PRO A 144 -40.09 6.06 24.00
C PRO A 144 -39.07 6.75 24.93
N SER A 145 -39.36 6.86 26.24
CA SER A 145 -38.49 7.47 27.27
C SER A 145 -38.68 6.83 28.65
N GLY A 146 -37.75 7.06 29.59
CA GLY A 146 -37.81 6.56 30.95
C GLY A 146 -37.28 5.13 31.10
N VAL A 147 -37.92 4.33 31.96
CA VAL A 147 -37.50 2.96 32.27
C VAL A 147 -38.47 1.95 31.65
N SER A 148 -37.96 0.83 31.13
CA SER A 148 -38.77 -0.27 30.58
C SER A 148 -38.20 -1.62 31.00
N LEU A 149 -39.08 -2.63 31.08
CA LEU A 149 -38.68 -4.03 31.25
C LEU A 149 -38.92 -4.76 29.92
N ALA A 150 -37.89 -5.38 29.38
CA ALA A 150 -37.98 -6.18 28.16
C ALA A 150 -37.06 -7.39 28.24
N SER A 151 -37.46 -8.52 27.67
CA SER A 151 -36.64 -9.72 27.63
C SER A 151 -35.77 -9.73 26.38
N PHE A 152 -34.51 -10.15 26.51
CA PHE A 152 -33.54 -10.19 25.43
C PHE A 152 -32.85 -11.56 25.37
N THR A 153 -32.56 -12.01 24.15
CA THR A 153 -31.77 -13.22 23.88
C THR A 153 -30.72 -12.88 22.82
N GLY A 154 -29.43 -13.08 23.14
CA GLY A 154 -28.32 -12.80 22.23
C GLY A 154 -27.00 -12.52 22.95
N THR A 155 -25.93 -12.22 22.21
CA THR A 155 -24.63 -11.79 22.74
C THR A 155 -24.65 -10.34 23.22
N THR A 156 -23.65 -9.91 23.99
CA THR A 156 -23.53 -8.51 24.40
C THR A 156 -23.30 -7.55 23.22
N ALA A 157 -22.68 -8.01 22.13
CA ALA A 157 -22.56 -7.24 20.89
C ALA A 157 -23.91 -7.07 20.15
N GLN A 158 -24.76 -8.10 20.17
CA GLN A 158 -26.15 -7.99 19.71
C GLN A 158 -26.95 -7.05 20.63
N LEU A 159 -26.71 -7.09 21.95
CA LEU A 159 -27.36 -6.18 22.91
C LEU A 159 -27.00 -4.71 22.64
N ASP A 160 -25.74 -4.42 22.35
CA ASP A 160 -25.28 -3.07 22.00
C ASP A 160 -25.98 -2.55 20.74
N THR A 161 -26.02 -3.39 19.70
CA THR A 161 -26.68 -3.08 18.42
C THR A 161 -28.19 -2.83 18.62
N ALA A 162 -28.87 -3.71 19.37
CA ALA A 162 -30.29 -3.55 19.67
C ALA A 162 -30.57 -2.34 20.56
N GLY A 163 -29.72 -2.10 21.57
CA GLY A 163 -29.76 -0.96 22.47
C GLY A 163 -29.67 0.36 21.71
N ALA A 164 -28.70 0.46 20.78
CA ALA A 164 -28.56 1.63 19.92
C ALA A 164 -29.79 1.85 19.03
N ALA A 165 -30.35 0.78 18.45
CA ALA A 165 -31.55 0.84 17.62
C ALA A 165 -32.78 1.36 18.39
N VAL A 166 -32.93 1.00 19.68
CA VAL A 166 -34.02 1.50 20.54
C VAL A 166 -33.71 2.79 21.29
N LYS A 167 -32.51 3.37 21.08
CA LYS A 167 -31.97 4.54 21.80
C LYS A 167 -31.89 4.35 23.33
N ALA A 168 -31.51 3.16 23.77
CA ALA A 168 -31.18 2.91 25.17
C ALA A 168 -29.87 3.63 25.54
N THR A 169 -29.85 4.28 26.71
CA THR A 169 -28.66 4.91 27.29
C THR A 169 -27.89 3.89 28.12
N SER A 170 -28.61 3.07 28.90
CA SER A 170 -28.06 1.94 29.62
C SER A 170 -29.07 0.80 29.72
N ILE A 171 -28.55 -0.40 29.92
CA ILE A 171 -29.33 -1.64 30.03
C ILE A 171 -28.77 -2.42 31.21
N SER A 172 -29.59 -2.79 32.19
CA SER A 172 -29.16 -3.53 33.37
C SER A 172 -29.73 -4.95 33.40
N ALA A 173 -28.90 -5.91 33.81
CA ALA A 173 -29.25 -7.30 34.04
C ALA A 173 -28.96 -7.70 35.48
N THR A 174 -29.69 -8.66 36.04
CA THR A 174 -29.41 -9.20 37.38
C THR A 174 -28.78 -10.58 37.27
N LEU A 175 -27.59 -10.77 37.85
CA LEU A 175 -26.91 -12.07 37.95
C LEU A 175 -26.42 -12.29 39.39
N GLY A 176 -26.78 -13.42 39.99
CA GLY A 176 -26.37 -13.75 41.38
C GLY A 176 -26.78 -12.70 42.42
N GLY A 177 -27.91 -12.01 42.20
CA GLY A 177 -28.38 -10.91 43.07
C GLY A 177 -27.69 -9.57 42.87
N LYS A 178 -26.68 -9.47 41.99
CA LYS A 178 -26.04 -8.21 41.59
C LYS A 178 -26.69 -7.64 40.34
N VAL A 179 -26.89 -6.32 40.31
CA VAL A 179 -27.28 -5.59 39.10
C VAL A 179 -26.01 -5.18 38.34
N LEU A 180 -25.88 -5.66 37.11
CA LEU A 180 -24.79 -5.31 36.20
C LEU A 180 -25.32 -4.38 35.12
N THR A 181 -24.65 -3.26 34.88
CA THR A 181 -25.07 -2.24 33.90
C THR A 181 -24.19 -2.32 32.65
N PHE A 182 -24.83 -2.33 31.49
CA PHE A 182 -24.25 -2.16 30.18
C PHE A 182 -24.56 -0.75 29.66
N VAL A 183 -23.54 0.01 29.27
CA VAL A 183 -23.68 1.33 28.65
C VAL A 183 -23.59 1.18 27.13
N VAL A 184 -24.65 1.58 26.43
CA VAL A 184 -24.78 1.39 24.98
C VAL A 184 -23.82 2.32 24.23
N GLY A 185 -23.11 1.80 23.24
CA GLY A 185 -22.10 2.50 22.45
C GLY A 185 -20.83 2.88 23.21
N ALA A 186 -20.68 2.45 24.47
CA ALA A 186 -19.49 2.72 25.26
C ALA A 186 -18.31 1.79 24.86
N PRO A 187 -17.06 2.24 25.02
CA PRO A 187 -15.89 1.38 24.85
C PRO A 187 -15.96 0.11 25.72
N SER A 188 -15.41 -1.00 25.23
CA SER A 188 -15.50 -2.32 25.88
C SER A 188 -14.97 -2.37 27.32
N PHE A 189 -14.05 -1.46 27.69
CA PHE A 189 -13.55 -1.34 29.06
C PHE A 189 -14.64 -0.90 30.06
N VAL A 190 -15.61 -0.09 29.63
CA VAL A 190 -16.75 0.35 30.47
C VAL A 190 -17.66 -0.84 30.78
N ASN A 191 -17.85 -1.73 29.80
CA ASN A 191 -18.76 -2.87 29.87
C ASN A 191 -18.05 -4.19 30.27
N THR A 192 -16.82 -4.15 30.82
CA THR A 192 -16.03 -5.37 31.04
C THR A 192 -16.68 -6.36 32.00
N GLU A 193 -17.17 -5.92 33.18
CA GLU A 193 -17.84 -6.83 34.13
C GLU A 193 -19.08 -7.49 33.53
N PHE A 194 -19.89 -6.73 32.79
CA PHE A 194 -21.07 -7.22 32.09
C PHE A 194 -20.70 -8.22 30.97
N ASN A 195 -19.68 -7.91 30.16
CA ASN A 195 -19.18 -8.78 29.10
C ASN A 195 -18.62 -10.11 29.64
N THR A 196 -17.91 -10.08 30.78
CA THR A 196 -17.44 -11.29 31.46
C THR A 196 -18.59 -12.11 32.05
N ALA A 197 -19.56 -11.46 32.68
CA ALA A 197 -20.73 -12.11 33.27
C ALA A 197 -21.64 -12.81 32.26
N PHE A 198 -21.72 -12.30 31.02
CA PHE A 198 -22.59 -12.81 29.95
C PHE A 198 -21.81 -13.27 28.71
N ALA A 199 -20.59 -13.80 28.90
CA ALA A 199 -19.73 -14.25 27.79
C ALA A 199 -20.35 -15.37 26.93
N SER A 200 -21.22 -16.21 27.52
CA SER A 200 -22.02 -17.24 26.82
C SER A 200 -23.28 -16.71 26.14
N GLY A 201 -23.56 -15.40 26.25
CA GLY A 201 -24.81 -14.77 25.84
C GLY A 201 -25.74 -14.45 27.02
N LEU A 202 -26.70 -13.58 26.73
CA LEU A 202 -27.80 -13.15 27.57
C LEU A 202 -29.06 -13.95 27.21
N GLN A 203 -29.81 -14.35 28.23
CA GLN A 203 -31.19 -14.81 28.11
C GLN A 203 -31.92 -14.39 29.38
N GLY A 204 -32.75 -13.34 29.31
CA GLY A 204 -33.48 -12.88 30.49
C GLY A 204 -34.11 -11.50 30.35
N THR A 205 -34.81 -11.08 31.41
CA THR A 205 -35.42 -9.75 31.52
C THR A 205 -34.38 -8.70 31.87
N LEU A 206 -34.35 -7.61 31.10
CA LEU A 206 -33.45 -6.49 31.25
C LEU A 206 -34.23 -5.22 31.65
N VAL A 207 -33.59 -4.37 32.46
CA VAL A 207 -34.06 -3.01 32.75
C VAL A 207 -33.42 -2.07 31.74
N ILE A 208 -34.21 -1.45 30.89
CA ILE A 208 -33.74 -0.53 29.84
C ILE A 208 -34.01 0.91 30.28
N VAL A 209 -33.01 1.77 30.25
CA VAL A 209 -33.11 3.20 30.55
C VAL A 209 -32.94 4.01 29.27
N LYS A 210 -33.83 4.96 29.05
CA LYS A 210 -33.86 5.87 27.89
C LYS A 210 -34.08 7.31 28.33
N THR A 211 -33.31 8.21 27.73
CA THR A 211 -33.53 9.67 27.76
C THR A 211 -34.52 10.09 26.69
#